data_AF-A0A395M4W7-F1
#
_entry.id   AF-A0A395M4W7-F1
#
_cell.length_a   1.000
_cell.length_b   1.000
_cell.length_c   1.000
_cell.angle_alpha   90.00
_cell.angle_beta   90.00
_cell.angle_gamma   90.00
#
_symmetry.space_group_name_H-M   'P 1'
#
loop_
_entity.id
_entity.type
_entity.pdbx_description
1 polymer ?
#
loop_
_entity_poly.entity_id
_entity_poly.type
_entity_poly.pdbx_seq_one_letter_code
_entity_poly.pdbx_strand_id
1 'polypeptide(L)'
;MISKADNLPVDADSPGAEEVIHRWLNVASLIAQLFKADLLENFGPRWIANDFRAALEERRDGDVAKHPIKQAEVLAVVNYMLIAGERFSEAVKAGKVEMTAEKWRLWAEEMKKVADLVDESVRWDLKERARKASDMMVELYPEVFEQKD
;
A
#
# COMPACT_ATOMS: atom_id res chain seq x y z
N MET A 1 -1.52 4.15 -20.30
CA MET A 1 -0.34 5.04 -20.32
C MET A 1 0.71 4.32 -19.50
N ILE A 2 1.67 3.67 -20.15
CA ILE A 2 2.73 2.91 -19.46
C ILE A 2 3.56 3.93 -18.71
N SER A 3 3.55 3.84 -17.38
CA SER A 3 4.27 4.76 -16.50
C SER A 3 5.77 4.62 -16.79
N LYS A 4 6.52 5.73 -16.80
CA LYS A 4 7.99 5.71 -16.90
C LYS A 4 8.67 4.85 -15.81
N ALA A 5 7.93 4.39 -14.80
CA ALA A 5 8.39 3.41 -13.83
C ALA A 5 8.71 2.04 -14.44
N ASP A 6 8.09 1.66 -15.56
CA ASP A 6 8.24 0.32 -16.17
C ASP A 6 9.53 0.18 -17.02
N ASN A 7 10.33 1.25 -17.13
CA ASN A 7 11.53 1.32 -17.98
C ASN A 7 12.81 1.69 -17.22
N LEU A 8 12.82 1.67 -15.89
CA LEU A 8 14.05 1.92 -15.16
C LEU A 8 14.87 0.62 -15.08
N PRO A 9 16.10 0.57 -15.63
CA PRO A 9 17.03 -0.51 -15.35
C PRO A 9 17.54 -0.29 -13.93
N VAL A 10 16.73 -0.65 -12.94
CA VAL A 10 17.12 -0.44 -11.56
C VAL A 10 17.92 -1.66 -11.14
N ASP A 11 19.22 -1.58 -11.39
CA ASP A 11 20.15 -2.30 -10.53
C ASP A 11 19.87 -1.81 -9.11
N ALA A 12 19.38 -2.71 -8.27
CA ALA A 12 18.77 -2.42 -6.96
C ALA A 12 19.73 -1.68 -6.00
N ASP A 13 21.02 -1.72 -6.30
CA ASP A 13 22.11 -1.16 -5.50
C ASP A 13 22.72 0.12 -6.12
N SER A 14 22.18 0.63 -7.23
CA SER A 14 22.66 1.90 -7.79
C SER A 14 22.19 3.10 -6.93
N PRO A 15 23.02 4.13 -6.70
CA PRO A 15 22.61 5.34 -5.95
C PRO A 15 21.35 6.03 -6.52
N GLY A 16 21.07 5.86 -7.81
CA GLY A 16 19.85 6.36 -8.44
C GLY A 16 18.58 5.61 -8.03
N ALA A 17 18.68 4.34 -7.62
CA ALA A 17 17.55 3.55 -7.16
C ALA A 17 16.97 4.11 -5.84
N GLU A 18 17.85 4.43 -4.90
CA GLU A 18 17.47 4.92 -3.57
C GLU A 18 16.81 6.30 -3.64
N GLU A 19 17.36 7.23 -4.46
CA GLU A 19 16.74 8.54 -4.68
C GLU A 19 15.34 8.44 -5.30
N VAL A 20 15.18 7.56 -6.29
CA VAL A 20 13.88 7.31 -6.94
C VAL A 20 12.87 6.74 -5.96
N ILE A 21 13.29 5.79 -5.12
CA ILE A 21 12.47 5.19 -4.07
C ILE A 21 12.02 6.26 -3.06
N HIS A 22 12.95 7.06 -2.53
CA HIS A 22 12.61 8.10 -1.57
C HIS A 22 11.64 9.14 -2.15
N ARG A 23 11.88 9.56 -3.40
CA ARG A 23 10.96 10.47 -4.08
C ARG A 23 9.56 9.88 -4.20
N TRP A 24 9.46 8.60 -4.56
CA TRP A 24 8.17 7.93 -4.67
C TRP A 24 7.45 7.82 -3.32
N LEU A 25 8.15 7.37 -2.27
CA LEU A 25 7.57 7.27 -0.92
C LEU A 25 7.11 8.64 -0.38
N ASN A 26 7.84 9.71 -0.70
CA ASN A 26 7.45 11.07 -0.35
C ASN A 26 6.19 11.52 -1.10
N VAL A 27 6.08 11.20 -2.40
CA VAL A 27 4.87 11.49 -3.19
C VAL A 27 3.66 10.71 -2.65
N ALA A 28 3.81 9.42 -2.36
CA ALA A 28 2.74 8.61 -1.77
C ALA A 28 2.29 9.19 -0.42
N SER A 29 3.24 9.57 0.44
CA SER A 29 2.94 10.19 1.74
C SER A 29 2.22 11.54 1.56
N LEU A 30 2.64 12.37 0.60
CA LEU A 30 1.95 13.63 0.29
C LEU A 30 0.51 13.39 -0.18
N ILE A 31 0.29 12.44 -1.09
CA ILE A 31 -1.05 12.05 -1.56
C ILE A 31 -1.92 11.61 -0.38
N ALA A 32 -1.38 10.78 0.52
CA ALA A 32 -2.08 10.33 1.72
C ALA A 32 -2.53 11.51 2.60
N GLN A 33 -1.63 12.47 2.84
CA GLN A 33 -1.93 13.66 3.65
C GLN A 33 -2.98 14.56 2.98
N LEU A 34 -2.86 14.79 1.67
CA LEU A 34 -3.84 15.59 0.92
C LEU A 34 -5.22 14.91 0.89
N PHE A 35 -5.27 13.59 0.73
CA PHE A 35 -6.54 12.84 0.80
C PHE A 35 -7.16 12.90 2.20
N LYS A 36 -6.34 12.71 3.24
CA LYS A 36 -6.78 12.85 4.64
C LYS A 36 -7.37 14.23 4.92
N ALA A 37 -6.79 15.28 4.34
CA ALA A 37 -7.26 16.65 4.44
C ALA A 37 -8.46 16.99 3.53
N ASP A 38 -9.05 15.99 2.87
CA ASP A 38 -10.17 16.13 1.91
C ASP A 38 -9.86 17.01 0.68
N LEU A 39 -8.58 17.17 0.35
CA LEU A 39 -8.12 18.00 -0.77
C LEU A 39 -8.02 17.24 -2.10
N LEU A 40 -8.36 15.95 -2.11
CA LEU A 40 -8.32 15.09 -3.30
C LEU A 40 -9.68 14.51 -3.72
N GLU A 41 -10.77 15.00 -3.13
CA GLU A 41 -12.18 14.63 -3.44
C GLU A 41 -12.34 13.14 -3.87
N ASN A 42 -12.90 12.90 -5.06
CA ASN A 42 -13.13 11.58 -5.63
C ASN A 42 -11.88 10.96 -6.31
N PHE A 43 -10.81 11.74 -6.48
CA PHE A 43 -9.56 11.26 -7.07
C PHE A 43 -8.71 10.50 -6.05
N GLY A 44 -8.66 10.96 -4.80
CA GLY A 44 -7.90 10.35 -3.71
C GLY A 44 -8.17 8.85 -3.52
N PRO A 45 -9.43 8.42 -3.28
CA PRO A 45 -9.71 7.01 -3.02
C PRO A 45 -9.47 6.13 -4.25
N ARG A 46 -9.67 6.65 -5.47
CA ARG A 46 -9.37 5.91 -6.71
C ARG A 46 -7.86 5.74 -6.91
N TRP A 47 -7.08 6.78 -6.60
CA TRP A 47 -5.63 6.72 -6.66
C TRP A 47 -5.08 5.69 -5.70
N ILE A 48 -5.48 5.77 -4.42
CA ILE A 48 -5.06 4.83 -3.39
C ILE A 48 -5.42 3.40 -3.80
N ALA A 49 -6.66 3.15 -4.23
CA ALA A 49 -7.06 1.80 -4.63
C ALA A 49 -6.28 1.25 -5.85
N ASN A 50 -5.89 2.10 -6.79
CA ASN A 50 -5.05 1.69 -7.91
C ASN A 50 -3.63 1.33 -7.45
N ASP A 51 -3.04 2.11 -6.54
CA ASP A 51 -1.71 1.82 -5.98
C ASP A 51 -1.73 0.50 -5.18
N PHE A 52 -2.79 0.25 -4.41
CA PHE A 52 -3.01 -1.03 -3.73
C PHE A 52 -3.06 -2.21 -4.70
N ARG A 53 -3.86 -2.09 -5.76
CA ARG A 53 -3.97 -3.13 -6.80
C ARG A 53 -2.62 -3.40 -7.44
N ALA A 54 -1.90 -2.34 -7.83
CA ALA A 54 -0.58 -2.47 -8.42
C ALA A 54 0.40 -3.19 -7.48
N ALA A 55 0.44 -2.80 -6.20
CA ALA A 55 1.41 -3.31 -5.24
C ALA A 55 1.11 -4.74 -4.75
N LEU A 56 -0.17 -5.10 -4.55
CA LEU A 56 -0.60 -6.34 -3.86
C LEU A 56 -1.28 -7.37 -4.78
N GLU A 57 -1.82 -6.95 -5.94
CA GLU A 57 -2.50 -7.85 -6.87
C GLU A 57 -1.65 -8.11 -8.12
N GLU A 58 -1.14 -7.07 -8.77
CA GLU A 58 -0.57 -7.18 -10.13
C GLU A 58 0.94 -7.44 -10.12
N ARG A 59 1.72 -6.68 -9.35
CA ARG A 59 3.19 -6.73 -9.39
C ARG A 59 3.76 -7.71 -8.37
N ARG A 60 3.40 -8.99 -8.46
CA ARG A 60 3.87 -10.01 -7.50
C ARG A 60 5.29 -10.52 -7.75
N ASP A 61 5.91 -10.08 -8.83
CA ASP A 61 7.26 -10.50 -9.20
C ASP A 61 8.32 -9.83 -8.31
N GLY A 62 9.29 -10.63 -7.86
CA GLY A 62 10.39 -10.19 -7.01
C GLY A 62 10.24 -10.58 -5.53
N ASP A 63 11.35 -10.98 -4.93
CA ASP A 63 11.47 -11.27 -3.50
C ASP A 63 11.42 -9.99 -2.65
N VAL A 64 10.28 -9.71 -2.00
CA VAL A 64 10.09 -8.54 -1.11
C VAL A 64 11.06 -8.54 0.08
N ALA A 65 11.60 -9.69 0.50
CA ALA A 65 12.61 -9.74 1.56
C ALA A 65 13.95 -9.14 1.12
N LYS A 66 14.20 -9.05 -0.20
CA LYS A 66 15.50 -8.63 -0.74
C LYS A 66 15.45 -7.35 -1.57
N HIS A 67 14.39 -7.13 -2.35
CA HIS A 67 14.37 -6.04 -3.33
C HIS A 67 13.86 -4.71 -2.74
N PRO A 68 14.69 -3.65 -2.70
CA PRO A 68 14.30 -2.35 -2.13
C PRO A 68 13.11 -1.69 -2.83
N ILE A 69 12.99 -1.85 -4.15
CA ILE A 69 11.86 -1.30 -4.92
C ILE A 69 10.56 -1.99 -4.53
N LYS A 70 10.59 -3.33 -4.37
CA LYS A 70 9.42 -4.10 -3.95
C LYS A 70 9.02 -3.76 -2.52
N GLN A 71 10.00 -3.56 -1.64
CA GLN A 71 9.77 -3.05 -0.28
C GLN A 71 9.11 -1.67 -0.31
N ALA A 72 9.58 -0.77 -1.18
CA ALA A 72 9.02 0.57 -1.32
C ALA A 72 7.60 0.58 -1.89
N GLU A 73 7.30 -0.27 -2.88
CA GLU A 73 5.96 -0.46 -3.43
C GLU A 73 4.95 -0.82 -2.33
N VAL A 74 5.30 -1.82 -1.52
CA VAL A 74 4.45 -2.24 -0.40
C VAL A 74 4.38 -1.15 0.66
N LEU A 75 5.50 -0.51 0.98
CA LEU A 75 5.54 0.56 1.98
C LEU A 75 4.65 1.75 1.61
N ALA A 76 4.56 2.10 0.31
CA ALA A 76 3.69 3.17 -0.15
C ALA A 76 2.22 2.92 0.23
N VAL A 77 1.72 1.70 -0.01
CA VAL A 77 0.33 1.35 0.31
C VAL A 77 0.08 1.13 1.80
N VAL A 78 1.09 0.63 2.52
CA VAL A 78 1.10 0.60 3.98
C VAL A 78 0.97 2.01 4.55
N ASN A 79 1.74 2.97 4.04
CA ASN A 79 1.66 4.36 4.48
C ASN A 79 0.30 5.00 4.18
N TYR A 80 -0.36 4.64 3.07
CA TYR A 80 -1.74 5.12 2.83
C TYR A 80 -2.69 4.70 3.96
N MET A 81 -2.63 3.46 4.43
CA MET A 81 -3.45 3.03 5.59
C MET A 81 -3.06 3.76 6.87
N LEU A 82 -1.77 3.81 7.18
CA LEU A 82 -1.31 4.40 8.44
C LEU A 82 -1.59 5.91 8.53
N ILE A 83 -1.64 6.61 7.40
CA ILE A 83 -1.88 8.06 7.35
C ILE A 83 -3.37 8.37 7.18
N ALA A 84 -4.03 7.70 6.23
CA ALA A 84 -5.36 8.06 5.72
C ALA A 84 -6.37 6.90 5.75
N GLY A 85 -6.07 5.82 6.48
CA GLY A 85 -6.87 4.58 6.51
C GLY A 85 -8.32 4.78 6.92
N GLU A 86 -8.59 5.56 7.97
CA GLU A 86 -9.95 5.90 8.41
C GLU A 86 -10.76 6.52 7.27
N ARG A 87 -10.21 7.56 6.65
CA ARG A 87 -10.84 8.27 5.53
C ARG A 87 -11.02 7.38 4.31
N PHE A 88 -10.06 6.50 4.05
CA PHE A 88 -10.15 5.54 2.95
C PHE A 88 -11.26 4.50 3.19
N SER A 89 -11.37 3.98 4.41
CA SER A 89 -12.46 3.07 4.82
C SER A 89 -13.82 3.73 4.68
N GLU A 90 -13.98 4.99 5.12
CA GLU A 90 -15.21 5.76 4.91
C GLU A 90 -15.57 5.88 3.43
N ALA A 91 -14.59 6.17 2.57
CA ALA A 91 -14.80 6.29 1.13
C ALA A 91 -15.21 4.96 0.49
N VAL A 92 -14.61 3.84 0.93
CA VAL A 92 -14.98 2.48 0.53
C VAL A 92 -16.42 2.17 0.94
N LYS A 93 -16.78 2.38 2.20
CA LYS A 93 -18.13 2.12 2.73
C LYS A 93 -19.20 3.00 2.07
N ALA A 94 -18.83 4.22 1.68
CA ALA A 94 -19.69 5.13 0.92
C ALA A 94 -19.78 4.80 -0.59
N GLY A 95 -19.09 3.75 -1.06
CA GLY A 95 -19.11 3.35 -2.48
C GLY A 95 -18.40 4.32 -3.42
N LYS A 96 -17.50 5.18 -2.92
CA LYS A 96 -16.74 6.14 -3.74
C LYS A 96 -15.64 5.48 -4.59
N VAL A 97 -15.30 4.25 -4.24
CA VAL A 97 -14.36 3.41 -4.97
C VAL A 97 -14.92 1.99 -5.05
N GLU A 98 -14.71 1.35 -6.20
CA GLU A 98 -15.12 -0.03 -6.40
C GLU A 98 -14.23 -0.95 -5.54
N MET A 99 -14.76 -1.34 -4.39
CA MET A 99 -14.08 -2.19 -3.41
C MET A 99 -15.02 -3.30 -2.96
N THR A 100 -14.65 -4.55 -3.23
CA THR A 100 -15.39 -5.71 -2.71
C THR A 100 -14.84 -6.10 -1.35
N ALA A 101 -15.67 -6.76 -0.54
CA ALA A 101 -15.24 -7.35 0.73
C ALA A 101 -14.04 -8.31 0.54
N GLU A 102 -14.03 -9.06 -0.56
CA GLU A 102 -12.95 -9.98 -0.93
C GLU A 102 -11.64 -9.24 -1.20
N LYS A 103 -11.67 -8.11 -1.94
CA LYS A 103 -10.48 -7.30 -2.20
C LYS A 103 -9.93 -6.66 -0.92
N TRP A 104 -10.80 -6.12 -0.06
CA TRP A 104 -10.37 -5.56 1.21
C TRP A 104 -9.67 -6.60 2.10
N ARG A 105 -10.26 -7.81 2.20
CA ARG A 105 -9.64 -8.95 2.89
C ARG A 105 -8.30 -9.33 2.29
N LEU A 106 -8.24 -9.50 0.96
CA LEU A 106 -7.02 -9.84 0.25
C LEU A 106 -5.90 -8.85 0.58
N TRP A 107 -6.16 -7.55 0.53
CA TRP A 107 -5.14 -6.54 0.81
C TRP A 107 -4.62 -6.59 2.25
N ALA A 108 -5.52 -6.76 3.23
CA ALA A 108 -5.12 -6.95 4.62
C ALA A 108 -4.25 -8.22 4.80
N GLU A 109 -4.64 -9.32 4.16
CA GLU A 109 -3.88 -10.57 4.18
C GLU A 109 -2.52 -10.46 3.49
N GLU A 110 -2.42 -9.77 2.35
CA GLU A 110 -1.14 -9.56 1.66
C GLU A 110 -0.18 -8.69 2.49
N MET A 111 -0.66 -7.63 3.16
CA MET A 111 0.16 -6.87 4.10
C MET A 111 0.65 -7.73 5.27
N LYS A 112 -0.23 -8.60 5.79
CA LYS A 112 0.13 -9.56 6.83
C LYS A 112 1.23 -10.51 6.36
N LYS A 113 1.08 -11.09 5.15
CA LYS A 113 2.06 -11.99 4.54
C LYS A 113 3.41 -11.31 4.36
N VAL A 114 3.44 -10.04 3.93
CA VAL A 114 4.69 -9.29 3.84
C VAL A 114 5.34 -9.18 5.21
N ALA A 115 4.59 -8.83 6.25
CA ALA A 115 5.11 -8.75 7.62
C ALA A 115 5.57 -10.11 8.19
N ASP A 116 5.00 -11.23 7.73
CA ASP A 116 5.44 -12.58 8.12
C ASP A 116 6.71 -13.02 7.36
N LEU A 117 6.92 -12.50 6.14
CA LEU A 117 8.01 -12.91 5.24
C LEU A 117 9.32 -12.15 5.48
N VAL A 118 9.25 -10.87 5.85
CA VAL A 118 10.43 -10.03 6.04
C VAL A 118 10.95 -10.08 7.48
N ASP A 119 12.26 -9.87 7.66
CA ASP A 119 12.88 -9.76 8.99
C ASP A 119 12.89 -8.30 9.52
N GLU A 120 13.27 -8.12 10.79
CA GLU A 120 13.32 -6.80 11.45
C GLU A 120 14.41 -5.86 10.87
N SER A 121 15.37 -6.39 10.12
CA SER A 121 16.46 -5.61 9.52
C SER A 121 16.09 -5.02 8.15
N VAL A 122 14.94 -5.41 7.61
CA VAL A 122 14.41 -4.85 6.36
C VAL A 122 14.09 -3.36 6.52
N ARG A 123 14.37 -2.60 5.45
CA ARG A 123 14.28 -1.12 5.42
C ARG A 123 12.94 -0.59 5.93
N TRP A 124 13.01 0.61 6.53
CA TRP A 124 11.86 1.44 6.90
C TRP A 124 10.87 0.79 7.87
N ASP A 125 11.34 -0.13 8.70
CA ASP A 125 10.51 -0.87 9.65
C ASP A 125 9.32 -1.56 8.94
N LEU A 126 9.54 -2.03 7.70
CA LEU A 126 8.46 -2.52 6.82
C LEU A 126 7.63 -3.60 7.51
N LYS A 127 8.28 -4.47 8.29
CA LYS A 127 7.61 -5.53 9.05
C LYS A 127 6.54 -4.98 9.99
N GLU A 128 6.95 -4.10 10.90
CA GLU A 128 6.06 -3.54 11.93
C GLU A 128 4.95 -2.72 11.27
N ARG A 129 5.29 -1.91 10.28
CA ARG A 129 4.32 -1.05 9.59
C ARG A 129 3.31 -1.85 8.79
N ALA A 130 3.75 -2.88 8.07
CA ALA A 130 2.86 -3.76 7.31
C ALA A 130 1.91 -4.54 8.24
N ARG A 131 2.41 -5.01 9.40
CA ARG A 131 1.55 -5.62 10.42
C ARG A 131 0.49 -4.64 10.90
N LYS A 132 0.90 -3.44 11.30
CA LYS A 132 0.00 -2.41 11.82
C LYS A 132 -1.04 -1.97 10.79
N ALA A 133 -0.66 -1.86 9.52
CA ALA A 133 -1.60 -1.54 8.45
C ALA A 133 -2.60 -2.68 8.21
N SER A 134 -2.16 -3.94 8.24
CA SER A 134 -3.04 -5.10 8.16
C SER A 134 -4.06 -5.12 9.30
N ASP A 135 -3.61 -4.95 10.55
CA ASP A 135 -4.47 -4.92 11.73
C ASP A 135 -5.48 -3.77 11.64
N MET A 136 -5.03 -2.58 11.24
CA MET A 136 -5.91 -1.42 11.03
C MET A 136 -6.95 -1.67 9.93
N MET A 137 -6.62 -2.39 8.85
CA MET A 137 -7.63 -2.76 7.83
C MET A 137 -8.72 -3.66 8.41
N VAL A 138 -8.37 -4.58 9.31
CA VAL A 138 -9.35 -5.43 10.02
C VAL A 138 -10.21 -4.59 10.96
N GLU A 139 -9.60 -3.72 11.76
CA GLU A 139 -10.30 -2.84 12.71
C GLU A 139 -11.26 -1.87 12.03
N LEU A 140 -10.90 -1.35 10.86
CA LEU A 140 -11.68 -0.34 10.15
C LEU A 140 -12.87 -0.93 9.37
N TYR A 141 -12.86 -2.22 9.06
CA TYR A 141 -13.97 -2.87 8.36
C TYR A 141 -14.16 -4.33 8.82
N PRO A 142 -14.46 -4.55 10.12
CA PRO A 142 -14.48 -5.89 10.72
C PRO A 142 -15.52 -6.81 10.08
N GLU A 143 -16.65 -6.24 9.62
CA GLU A 143 -17.79 -7.00 9.06
C GLU A 143 -17.42 -7.79 7.80
N VAL A 144 -16.32 -7.43 7.10
CA VAL A 144 -15.86 -8.18 5.93
C VAL A 144 -14.98 -9.38 6.30
N PHE A 145 -14.51 -9.48 7.55
CA PHE A 145 -13.68 -10.57 8.08
C PHE A 145 -14.48 -11.58 8.93
N GLU A 146 -15.67 -11.20 9.38
CA GLU A 146 -16.60 -12.12 10.03
C GLU A 146 -17.04 -13.19 9.01
N GLN A 147 -16.77 -14.46 9.30
CA GLN A 147 -17.29 -15.56 8.50
C GLN A 147 -18.82 -15.53 8.62
N LYS A 148 -19.51 -15.34 7.49
CA LYS A 148 -20.92 -15.73 7.43
C LYS A 148 -20.94 -17.25 7.33
N ASP A 149 -21.21 -17.90 8.46
CA ASP A 149 -21.60 -19.31 8.53
C ASP A 149 -22.76 -19.61 7.57
#